data_AF-A0A0M4FWT4-F1
#
_entry.id   AF-A0A0M4FWT4-F1
#
_cell.length_a   1.000
_cell.length_b   1.000
_cell.length_c   1.000
_cell.angle_alpha   90.00
_cell.angle_beta   90.00
_cell.angle_gamma   90.00
#
_symmetry.space_group_name_H-M   'P 1'
#
loop_
_entity.id
_entity.type
_entity.pdbx_description
1 polymer ?
#
loop_
_entity_poly.entity_id
_entity_poly.type
_entity_poly.pdbx_seq_one_letter_code
_entity_poly.pdbx_strand_id
1 'polypeptide(L)'
;MRKISILLFTIILLIACSHQETIRADGEGDFWEAHVIYEVTDSELYNRGGIKYTGDEELLYVAYSLVTDEGGLDGEREPQENQTAISFGTGVGNNPPTIDNAIKSLNNAYIEIKWRTNTGEYEEKVNLRVN
;
A
#
# COMPACT_ATOMS: atom_id res chain seq x y z
N MET A 1 -10.89 -3.79 51.78
CA MET A 1 -11.54 -3.13 50.63
C MET A 1 -10.55 -2.43 49.70
N ARG A 2 -9.62 -1.60 50.18
CA ARG A 2 -8.65 -0.84 49.36
C ARG A 2 -7.72 -1.67 48.45
N LYS A 3 -7.41 -2.93 48.80
CA LYS A 3 -6.58 -3.84 47.99
C LYS A 3 -7.32 -4.49 46.81
N ILE A 4 -8.65 -4.60 46.88
CA ILE A 4 -9.47 -5.21 45.82
C ILE A 4 -9.67 -4.22 44.66
N SER A 5 -9.79 -2.91 44.96
CA SER A 5 -9.92 -1.86 43.94
C SER A 5 -8.67 -1.71 43.07
N ILE A 6 -7.47 -1.97 43.60
CA ILE A 6 -6.23 -1.89 42.83
C ILE A 6 -6.13 -3.08 41.86
N LEU A 7 -6.59 -4.28 42.29
CA LEU A 7 -6.56 -5.49 41.46
C LEU A 7 -7.49 -5.38 40.24
N LEU A 8 -8.67 -4.79 40.41
CA LEU A 8 -9.62 -4.53 39.32
C LEU A 8 -9.09 -3.53 38.30
N PHE A 9 -8.33 -2.52 38.74
CA PHE A 9 -7.74 -1.53 37.83
C PHE A 9 -6.62 -2.13 36.95
N THR A 10 -5.86 -3.09 37.47
CA THR A 10 -4.83 -3.81 36.69
C THR A 10 -5.39 -4.78 35.66
N ILE A 11 -6.59 -5.35 35.87
CA ILE A 11 -7.21 -6.29 34.90
C ILE A 11 -7.79 -5.53 33.70
N ILE A 12 -8.27 -4.30 33.89
CA ILE A 12 -8.84 -3.47 32.80
C ILE A 12 -7.75 -2.97 31.84
N LEU A 13 -6.52 -2.76 32.33
CA LEU A 13 -5.40 -2.28 31.51
C LEU A 13 -4.79 -3.33 30.58
N LEU A 14 -5.14 -4.61 30.72
CA LEU A 14 -4.57 -5.72 29.93
C LEU A 14 -5.36 -6.07 28.65
N ILE A 15 -6.50 -5.40 28.39
CA ILE A 15 -7.38 -5.71 27.23
C ILE A 15 -7.17 -4.74 26.06
N ALA A 16 -6.36 -3.69 26.22
CA ALA A 16 -6.03 -2.76 25.14
C ALA A 16 -4.83 -3.26 24.32
N CYS A 17 -4.90 -4.49 23.80
CA CYS A 17 -4.09 -4.86 22.64
C CYS A 17 -4.88 -4.41 21.41
N SER A 18 -4.49 -3.31 20.78
CA SER A 18 -5.00 -2.94 19.46
C SER A 18 -4.68 -4.07 18.48
N HIS A 19 -5.70 -4.67 17.88
CA HIS A 19 -5.52 -5.68 16.85
C HIS A 19 -5.13 -4.96 15.55
N GLN A 20 -3.81 -4.84 15.34
CA GLN A 20 -3.24 -4.25 14.14
C GLN A 20 -2.57 -5.36 13.34
N GLU A 21 -3.04 -5.60 12.14
CA GLU A 21 -2.44 -6.56 11.21
C GLU A 21 -1.89 -5.84 9.98
N THR A 22 -0.73 -6.28 9.51
CA THR A 22 -0.07 -5.73 8.32
C THR A 22 -0.02 -6.79 7.23
N ILE A 23 -0.56 -6.45 6.07
CA ILE A 23 -0.61 -7.29 4.88
C ILE A 23 0.23 -6.61 3.81
N ARG A 24 1.15 -7.35 3.20
CA ARG A 24 2.00 -6.85 2.12
C ARG A 24 1.72 -7.62 0.84
N ALA A 25 1.54 -6.87 -0.24
CA ALA A 25 1.51 -7.41 -1.59
C ALA A 25 2.62 -6.81 -2.43
N ASP A 26 3.26 -7.64 -3.23
CA ASP A 26 4.33 -7.26 -4.13
C ASP A 26 3.95 -7.67 -5.57
N GLY A 27 4.55 -7.02 -6.56
CA GLY A 27 4.35 -7.32 -7.97
C GLY A 27 5.60 -6.97 -8.78
N GLU A 28 5.87 -7.77 -9.80
CA GLU A 28 6.96 -7.57 -10.74
C GLU A 28 6.38 -7.58 -12.14
N GLY A 29 6.76 -6.59 -12.94
CA GLY A 29 6.53 -6.58 -14.37
C GLY A 29 7.83 -6.40 -15.15
N ASP A 30 7.73 -5.92 -16.38
CA ASP A 30 8.85 -5.87 -17.31
C ASP A 30 9.85 -4.76 -16.95
N PHE A 31 9.34 -3.58 -16.57
CA PHE A 31 10.16 -2.41 -16.23
C PHE A 31 9.85 -1.83 -14.85
N TRP A 32 8.96 -2.46 -14.09
CA TRP A 32 8.51 -1.95 -12.81
C TRP A 32 8.39 -3.04 -11.75
N GLU A 33 8.95 -2.76 -10.58
CA GLU A 33 8.64 -3.44 -9.33
C GLU A 33 7.60 -2.62 -8.57
N ALA A 34 6.64 -3.28 -7.94
CA ALA A 34 5.59 -2.64 -7.18
C ALA A 34 5.41 -3.29 -5.80
N HIS A 35 5.00 -2.49 -4.82
CA HIS A 35 4.56 -3.00 -3.53
C HIS A 35 3.45 -2.14 -2.94
N VAL A 36 2.54 -2.80 -2.22
CA VAL A 36 1.45 -2.19 -1.48
C VAL A 36 1.39 -2.85 -0.10
N ILE A 37 1.16 -2.03 0.92
CA ILE A 37 1.02 -2.46 2.30
C ILE A 37 -0.32 -1.94 2.81
N TYR A 38 -1.15 -2.86 3.28
CA TYR A 38 -2.34 -2.57 4.07
C TYR A 38 -2.03 -2.78 5.54
N GLU A 39 -2.51 -1.88 6.37
CA GLU A 39 -2.46 -1.97 7.81
C GLU A 39 -3.89 -1.81 8.34
N VAL A 40 -4.44 -2.92 8.81
CA VAL A 40 -5.84 -3.05 9.22
C VAL A 40 -5.89 -2.97 10.74
N THR A 41 -6.69 -2.05 11.25
CA THR A 41 -7.00 -1.90 12.67
C THR A 41 -8.50 -2.12 12.90
N ASP A 42 -8.95 -2.07 14.15
CA ASP A 42 -10.37 -2.19 14.49
C ASP A 42 -11.26 -1.09 13.88
N SER A 43 -10.69 0.07 13.55
CA SER A 43 -11.45 1.25 13.08
C SER A 43 -11.01 1.82 11.75
N GLU A 44 -9.79 1.50 11.31
CA GLU A 44 -9.16 2.15 10.16
C GLU A 44 -8.38 1.15 9.31
N LEU A 45 -8.42 1.37 8.00
CA LEU A 45 -7.49 0.81 7.03
C LEU A 45 -6.50 1.91 6.62
N TYR A 46 -5.23 1.65 6.82
CA TYR A 46 -4.14 2.45 6.26
C TYR A 46 -3.57 1.73 5.06
N ASN A 47 -3.44 2.41 3.92
CA ASN A 47 -2.75 1.89 2.76
C ASN A 47 -1.54 2.75 2.39
N ARG A 48 -0.46 2.11 1.97
CA ARG A 48 0.76 2.78 1.48
C ARG A 48 1.44 1.91 0.45
N GLY A 49 2.33 2.49 -0.35
CA GLY A 49 3.08 1.72 -1.32
C GLY A 49 3.92 2.57 -2.25
N GLY A 50 4.40 1.93 -3.29
CA GLY A 50 5.13 2.59 -4.35
C GLY A 50 5.54 1.65 -5.48
N ILE A 51 6.07 2.26 -6.52
CA ILE A 51 6.65 1.61 -7.68
C ILE A 51 8.11 2.00 -7.82
N LYS A 52 8.90 1.12 -8.41
CA LYS A 52 10.32 1.33 -8.69
C LYS A 52 10.62 0.92 -10.12
N TYR A 53 11.13 1.84 -10.89
CA TYR A 53 11.56 1.61 -12.26
C TYR A 53 12.85 0.80 -12.30
N THR A 54 12.88 -0.22 -13.16
CA THR A 54 14.01 -1.12 -13.35
C THR A 54 14.65 -0.99 -14.75
N GLY A 55 14.13 -0.10 -15.60
CA GLY A 55 14.74 0.19 -16.90
C GLY A 55 15.95 1.11 -16.81
N ASP A 56 16.72 1.14 -17.90
CA ASP A 56 17.99 1.88 -17.99
C ASP A 56 17.83 3.34 -18.46
N GLU A 57 16.63 3.73 -18.91
CA GLU A 57 16.37 5.05 -19.44
C GLU A 57 16.00 6.07 -18.35
N GLU A 58 16.34 7.34 -18.58
CA GLU A 58 15.91 8.41 -17.68
C GLU A 58 14.39 8.62 -17.75
N LEU A 59 13.74 8.58 -16.59
CA LEU A 59 12.33 8.90 -16.45
C LEU A 59 12.10 10.42 -16.47
N LEU A 60 11.28 10.87 -17.41
CA LEU A 60 10.85 12.27 -17.51
C LEU A 60 9.49 12.51 -16.85
N TYR A 61 8.62 11.50 -16.88
CA TYR A 61 7.27 11.58 -16.35
C TYR A 61 6.74 10.19 -16.04
N VAL A 62 5.95 10.08 -14.96
CA VAL A 62 5.28 8.85 -14.54
C VAL A 62 3.87 9.19 -14.06
N ALA A 63 2.87 8.51 -14.58
CA ALA A 63 1.51 8.45 -14.06
C ALA A 63 1.22 7.02 -13.60
N TYR A 64 0.59 6.86 -12.44
CA TYR A 64 0.23 5.56 -11.90
C TYR A 64 -1.21 5.55 -11.38
N SER A 65 -1.83 4.37 -11.39
CA SER A 65 -3.13 4.10 -10.78
C SER A 65 -3.12 2.71 -10.15
N LEU A 66 -3.12 2.65 -8.82
CA LEU A 66 -3.38 1.44 -8.06
C LEU A 66 -4.88 1.16 -8.08
N VAL A 67 -5.27 0.00 -8.59
CA VAL A 67 -6.68 -0.43 -8.67
C VAL A 67 -6.91 -1.57 -7.68
N THR A 68 -7.85 -1.36 -6.76
CA THR A 68 -8.25 -2.32 -5.71
C THR A 68 -9.79 -2.34 -5.56
N ASP A 69 -10.31 -3.31 -4.82
CA ASP A 69 -11.75 -3.40 -4.53
C ASP A 69 -12.23 -2.28 -3.57
N GLU A 70 -11.34 -1.72 -2.74
CA GLU A 70 -11.67 -0.68 -1.74
C GLU A 70 -11.55 0.76 -2.26
N GLY A 71 -11.01 0.94 -3.46
CA GLY A 71 -10.68 2.26 -4.02
C GLY A 71 -9.18 2.47 -4.16
N GLY A 72 -8.80 3.10 -5.26
CA GLY A 72 -7.43 3.21 -5.72
C GLY A 72 -6.63 4.38 -5.16
N LEU A 73 -5.34 4.38 -5.48
CA LEU A 73 -4.46 5.54 -5.35
C LEU A 73 -3.89 5.86 -6.73
N ASP A 74 -4.15 7.06 -7.22
CA ASP A 74 -3.56 7.57 -8.45
C ASP A 74 -2.59 8.73 -8.18
N GLY A 75 -1.76 9.02 -9.16
CA GLY A 75 -0.88 10.18 -9.10
C GLY A 75 0.00 10.31 -10.32
N GLU A 76 0.54 11.52 -10.46
CA GLU A 76 1.44 11.90 -11.54
C GLU A 76 2.67 12.58 -10.96
N ARG A 77 3.84 12.31 -11.53
CA ARG A 77 5.13 12.82 -11.08
C ARG A 77 6.05 13.09 -12.25
N GLU A 78 6.83 14.17 -12.15
CA GLU A 78 8.06 14.38 -12.91
C GLU A 78 9.21 13.97 -11.99
N PRO A 79 9.83 12.80 -12.19
CA PRO A 79 10.90 12.32 -11.31
C PRO A 79 12.12 13.24 -11.36
N GLN A 80 12.84 13.33 -10.25
CA GLN A 80 14.16 13.97 -10.24
C GLN A 80 15.18 13.13 -11.02
N GLU A 81 16.30 13.73 -11.39
CA GLU A 81 17.40 13.02 -12.07
C GLU A 81 17.80 11.76 -11.27
N ASN A 82 17.85 10.61 -11.94
CA ASN A 82 18.12 9.29 -11.35
C ASN A 82 17.10 8.78 -10.32
N GLN A 83 15.95 9.45 -10.14
CA GLN A 83 14.89 8.96 -9.26
C GLN A 83 14.11 7.83 -9.94
N THR A 84 14.24 6.62 -9.42
CA THR A 84 13.53 5.43 -9.92
C THR A 84 12.35 5.01 -9.06
N ALA A 85 12.34 5.39 -7.77
CA ALA A 85 11.28 5.03 -6.83
C ALA A 85 10.26 6.16 -6.64
N ILE A 86 8.99 5.81 -6.79
CA ILE A 86 7.84 6.71 -6.63
C ILE A 86 6.92 6.15 -5.54
N SER A 87 6.68 6.94 -4.50
CA SER A 87 5.74 6.59 -3.43
C SER A 87 4.33 7.06 -3.75
N PHE A 88 3.34 6.23 -3.42
CA PHE A 88 1.92 6.55 -3.51
C PHE A 88 1.44 7.45 -2.36
N GLY A 89 2.26 7.67 -1.33
CA GLY A 89 1.83 8.26 -0.07
C GLY A 89 1.07 7.27 0.80
N THR A 90 0.27 7.81 1.73
CA THR A 90 -0.56 7.04 2.66
C THR A 90 -2.01 7.47 2.54
N GLY A 91 -2.92 6.53 2.34
CA GLY A 91 -4.37 6.75 2.46
C GLY A 91 -4.92 6.14 3.74
N VAL A 92 -6.09 6.64 4.16
CA VAL A 92 -6.80 6.21 5.38
C VAL A 92 -8.28 6.05 5.08
N GLY A 93 -8.88 4.94 5.50
CA GLY A 93 -10.32 4.68 5.39
C GLY A 93 -10.93 4.21 6.71
N ASN A 94 -12.09 4.76 7.09
CA ASN A 94 -12.74 4.52 8.39
C ASN A 94 -13.65 3.27 8.43
N ASN A 95 -13.61 2.43 7.40
CA ASN A 95 -14.39 1.20 7.31
C ASN A 95 -13.46 0.06 6.87
N PRO A 96 -12.58 -0.44 7.77
CA PRO A 96 -11.62 -1.45 7.41
C PRO A 96 -12.31 -2.75 6.98
N PRO A 97 -11.82 -3.42 5.92
CA PRO A 97 -12.26 -4.78 5.59
C PRO A 97 -11.76 -5.77 6.64
N THR A 98 -12.31 -6.98 6.65
CA THR A 98 -11.67 -8.10 7.34
C THR A 98 -10.33 -8.43 6.69
N ILE A 99 -9.43 -9.08 7.43
CA ILE A 99 -8.12 -9.51 6.94
C ILE A 99 -8.23 -10.38 5.69
N ASP A 100 -9.11 -11.38 5.70
CA ASP A 100 -9.32 -12.25 4.53
C ASP A 100 -9.79 -11.46 3.30
N ASN A 101 -10.63 -10.45 3.49
CA ASN A 101 -11.10 -9.60 2.40
C ASN A 101 -9.99 -8.68 1.89
N ALA A 102 -9.17 -8.11 2.79
CA ALA A 102 -8.00 -7.32 2.42
C ALA A 102 -6.99 -8.15 1.61
N ILE A 103 -6.70 -9.38 2.04
CA ILE A 103 -5.82 -10.31 1.31
C ILE A 103 -6.41 -10.62 -0.07
N LYS A 104 -7.72 -10.88 -0.15
CA LYS A 104 -8.39 -11.17 -1.41
C LYS A 104 -8.35 -9.96 -2.37
N SER A 105 -8.63 -8.76 -1.87
CA SER A 105 -8.55 -7.54 -2.68
C SER A 105 -7.14 -7.31 -3.19
N LEU A 106 -6.12 -7.38 -2.34
CA LEU A 106 -4.72 -7.20 -2.74
C LEU A 106 -4.23 -8.24 -3.75
N ASN A 107 -4.74 -9.48 -3.71
CA ASN A 107 -4.43 -10.52 -4.71
C ASN A 107 -5.13 -10.30 -6.07
N ASN A 108 -6.19 -9.49 -6.11
CA ASN A 108 -6.85 -9.07 -7.35
C ASN A 108 -6.39 -7.69 -7.82
N ALA A 109 -5.62 -6.99 -6.99
CA ALA A 109 -5.16 -5.64 -7.26
C ALA A 109 -4.06 -5.63 -8.32
N TYR A 110 -3.97 -4.49 -9.00
CA TYR A 110 -2.93 -4.23 -9.98
C TYR A 110 -2.63 -2.73 -10.04
N ILE A 111 -1.49 -2.38 -10.61
CA ILE A 111 -1.11 -0.99 -10.86
C ILE A 111 -0.95 -0.80 -12.37
N GLU A 112 -1.66 0.18 -12.90
CA GLU A 112 -1.44 0.70 -14.25
C GLU A 112 -0.39 1.81 -14.16
N ILE A 113 0.65 1.73 -14.99
CA ILE A 113 1.75 2.68 -15.01
C ILE A 113 1.92 3.17 -16.45
N LYS A 114 1.96 4.48 -16.62
CA LYS A 114 2.32 5.15 -17.88
C LYS A 114 3.53 6.02 -17.63
N TRP A 115 4.55 5.95 -18.47
CA TRP A 115 5.74 6.76 -18.28
C TRP A 115 6.30 7.24 -19.60
N ARG A 116 7.14 8.27 -19.51
CA ARG A 116 7.86 8.84 -20.64
C ARG A 116 9.34 8.90 -20.34
N THR A 117 10.13 8.52 -21.33
CA THR A 117 11.59 8.68 -21.35
C THR A 117 11.98 9.61 -22.50
N ASN A 118 13.28 9.79 -22.70
CA ASN A 118 13.80 10.49 -23.88
C ASN A 118 13.51 9.78 -25.21
N THR A 119 13.21 8.48 -25.20
CA THR A 119 13.00 7.69 -26.44
C THR A 119 11.53 7.40 -26.75
N GLY A 120 10.62 7.54 -25.79
CA GLY A 120 9.19 7.33 -26.05
C GLY A 120 8.28 7.43 -24.84
N GLU A 121 7.01 7.12 -25.08
CA GLU A 121 5.96 6.94 -24.08
C GLU A 121 5.56 5.46 -24.04
N TYR A 122 5.31 4.95 -22.83
CA TYR A 122 5.11 3.53 -22.57
C TYR A 122 3.99 3.33 -21.54
N GLU A 123 3.46 2.11 -21.52
CA GLU A 123 2.48 1.68 -20.53
C GLU A 123 2.71 0.23 -20.10
N GLU A 124 2.40 -0.07 -18.85
CA GLU A 124 2.53 -1.39 -18.26
C GLU A 124 1.47 -1.60 -17.18
N LYS A 125 1.10 -2.87 -16.95
CA LYS A 125 0.25 -3.28 -15.85
C LYS A 125 0.96 -4.32 -14.98
N VAL A 126 1.15 -3.99 -13.71
CA VAL A 126 1.78 -4.88 -12.71
C VAL A 126 0.71 -5.46 -11.81
N ASN A 127 0.55 -6.79 -11.79
CA ASN A 127 -0.40 -7.46 -10.89
C ASN A 127 0.27 -7.70 -9.54
N LEU A 128 -0.50 -7.51 -8.46
CA LEU A 128 -0.03 -7.67 -7.09
C LEU A 128 -0.40 -9.05 -6.55
N ARG A 129 0.43 -9.56 -5.63
CA ARG A 129 0.18 -10.79 -4.88
C ARG A 129 0.62 -10.64 -3.44
N VAL A 130 -0.22 -11.09 -2.51
CA VAL A 130 0.12 -11.19 -1.09
C VAL A 130 1.06 -12.37 -0.89
N ASN A 131 2.12 -12.14 -0.11
CA ASN A 131 3.13 -13.14 0.27
C ASN A 131 2.79 -13.87 1.57
#